data_AF-A0AAJ1LZI9-F1
#
_entry.id   AF-A0AAJ1LZI9-F1
#
_cell.length_a   1.000
_cell.length_b   1.000
_cell.length_c   1.000
_cell.angle_alpha   90.00
_cell.angle_beta   90.00
_cell.angle_gamma   90.00
#
_symmetry.space_group_name_H-M   'P 1'
#
loop_
_entity.id
_entity.type
_entity.pdbx_description
1 polymer ?
#
loop_
_entity_poly.entity_id
_entity_poly.type
_entity_poly.pdbx_seq_one_letter_code
_entity_poly.pdbx_strand_id
1 'polypeptide(L)'
;MHAALQDWSGPLPLAWAIFPHHPFVASDRQTNRTPRPAEVRDGAPVALALLEALRDARAADRAGRRRDVRVVAVGRKAQGALALAGIDAVAVRHPAQGGAAQFTEQVRALQG
;
A
#
# COMPACT_ATOMS: atom_id res chain seq x y z
N MET A 1 2.69 -12.08 -2.00
CA MET A 1 3.74 -11.24 -1.39
C MET A 1 5.07 -11.96 -1.34
N HIS A 2 5.20 -13.09 -0.63
CA HIS A 2 6.48 -13.83 -0.52
C HIS A 2 7.14 -14.10 -1.88
N ALA A 3 6.44 -14.75 -2.82
CA ALA A 3 6.96 -15.02 -4.17
C ALA A 3 7.33 -13.77 -4.98
N ALA A 4 6.66 -12.64 -4.73
CA ALA A 4 6.91 -11.37 -5.40
C ALA A 4 8.16 -10.66 -4.88
N LEU A 5 8.58 -10.97 -3.65
CA LEU A 5 9.73 -10.36 -2.98
C LEU A 5 10.92 -11.31 -2.83
N GLN A 6 10.83 -12.54 -3.36
CA GLN A 6 11.85 -13.58 -3.19
C GLN A 6 13.25 -13.11 -3.61
N ASP A 7 13.34 -12.36 -4.70
CA ASP A 7 14.61 -11.85 -5.25
C ASP A 7 14.81 -10.35 -4.96
N TRP A 8 14.12 -9.81 -3.94
CA TRP A 8 14.17 -8.38 -3.61
C TRP A 8 15.47 -7.99 -2.90
N SER A 9 16.26 -7.16 -3.58
CA SER A 9 17.56 -6.66 -3.09
C SER A 9 17.51 -5.22 -2.55
N GLY A 10 16.38 -4.53 -2.68
CA GLY A 10 16.16 -3.18 -2.16
C GLY A 10 15.75 -3.15 -0.69
N PRO A 11 15.46 -1.95 -0.14
CA PRO A 11 14.85 -1.85 1.18
C PRO A 11 13.54 -2.63 1.24
N LEU A 12 13.29 -3.31 2.37
CA LEU A 12 12.07 -4.11 2.53
C LEU A 12 10.83 -3.22 2.38
N PRO A 13 9.87 -3.58 1.50
CA PRO A 13 8.65 -2.82 1.33
C PRO A 13 7.73 -3.02 2.54
N LEU A 14 7.04 -1.95 2.94
CA LEU A 14 5.96 -2.00 3.93
C LEU A 14 4.62 -2.16 3.21
N ALA A 15 3.87 -3.21 3.53
CA ALA A 15 2.50 -3.35 3.10
C ALA A 15 1.57 -2.68 4.12
N TRP A 16 0.73 -1.76 3.67
CA TRP A 16 -0.24 -1.06 4.52
C TRP A 16 -1.59 -0.95 3.82
N ALA A 17 -2.68 -1.11 4.59
CA ALA A 17 -4.02 -0.96 4.07
C ALA A 17 -4.44 0.52 4.12
N ILE A 18 -4.98 1.05 3.01
CA ILE A 18 -5.51 2.42 2.96
C ILE A 18 -6.65 2.67 3.97
N PHE A 19 -7.32 1.59 4.38
CA PHE A 19 -8.20 1.55 5.53
C PHE A 19 -7.71 0.47 6.50
N PRO A 20 -7.19 0.84 7.68
CA PRO A 20 -6.48 -0.11 8.56
C PRO A 20 -7.40 -0.95 9.45
N HIS A 21 -8.73 -0.75 9.39
CA HIS A 21 -9.68 -1.51 10.20
C HIS A 21 -10.27 -2.70 9.44
N HIS A 22 -10.91 -3.61 10.18
CA HIS A 22 -11.62 -4.77 9.65
C HIS A 22 -13.13 -4.50 9.65
N PRO A 23 -13.71 -3.99 8.55
CA PRO A 23 -15.13 -3.67 8.53
C PRO A 23 -15.96 -4.94 8.42
N PHE A 24 -16.99 -5.02 9.25
CA PHE A 24 -17.90 -6.17 9.34
C PHE A 24 -19.36 -5.73 9.09
N VAL A 25 -20.23 -6.70 8.84
CA VAL A 25 -21.69 -6.50 8.74
C VAL A 25 -22.26 -6.49 10.16
N ALA A 26 -22.95 -5.42 10.56
CA ALA A 26 -23.61 -5.40 11.86
C ALA A 26 -24.76 -6.42 11.87
N SER A 27 -24.92 -7.27 12.88
CA SER A 27 -24.23 -7.36 14.19
C SER A 27 -23.09 -8.40 14.26
N ASP A 28 -22.68 -9.00 13.15
CA ASP A 28 -21.72 -10.11 13.11
C ASP A 28 -20.28 -9.66 12.84
N ARG A 29 -19.47 -9.63 13.90
CA ARG A 29 -18.05 -9.24 13.89
C ARG A 29 -17.11 -10.24 13.22
N GLN A 30 -17.58 -11.44 12.87
CA GLN A 30 -16.76 -12.45 12.18
C GLN A 30 -16.77 -12.27 10.66
N THR A 31 -17.67 -11.44 10.13
CA THR A 31 -17.73 -11.14 8.71
C THR A 31 -16.69 -10.10 8.30
N ASN A 32 -16.25 -10.19 7.05
CA ASN A 32 -15.44 -9.16 6.40
C ASN A 32 -16.21 -8.60 5.22
N ARG A 33 -16.34 -7.28 5.13
CA ARG A 33 -16.91 -6.60 3.97
C ARG A 33 -15.88 -5.68 3.33
N THR A 34 -16.18 -5.18 2.15
CA THR A 34 -15.37 -4.09 1.58
C THR A 34 -15.62 -2.80 2.40
N PRO A 35 -14.57 -2.00 2.68
CA PRO A 35 -14.74 -0.68 3.28
C PRO A 35 -15.61 0.23 2.39
N ARG A 36 -16.43 1.08 3.02
CA ARG A 36 -17.21 2.11 2.35
C ARG A 36 -16.29 3.28 1.96
N PRO A 37 -16.63 4.07 0.93
CA PRO A 37 -15.84 5.23 0.56
C PRO A 37 -15.64 6.26 1.69
N ALA A 38 -16.62 6.43 2.58
CA ALA A 38 -16.47 7.28 3.77
C ALA A 38 -15.43 6.72 4.74
N GLU A 39 -15.49 5.43 5.06
CA GLU A 39 -14.52 4.77 5.95
C GLU A 39 -13.10 4.85 5.41
N VAL A 40 -12.92 4.68 4.10
CA VAL A 40 -11.60 4.85 3.45
C VAL A 40 -11.09 6.28 3.60
N ARG A 41 -11.95 7.29 3.41
CA ARG A 41 -11.56 8.70 3.62
C ARG A 41 -11.18 8.97 5.08
N ASP A 42 -11.92 8.41 6.03
CA ASP A 42 -11.65 8.57 7.46
C ASP A 42 -10.34 7.88 7.88
N GLY A 43 -9.96 6.79 7.21
CA GLY A 43 -8.70 6.08 7.44
C GLY A 43 -7.47 6.67 6.75
N ALA A 44 -7.66 7.44 5.68
CA ALA A 44 -6.57 7.99 4.87
C ALA A 44 -5.54 8.84 5.66
N PRO A 45 -5.95 9.68 6.63
CA PRO A 45 -5.00 10.44 7.46
C PRO A 45 -3.96 9.56 8.18
N VAL A 46 -4.32 8.34 8.59
CA VAL A 46 -3.39 7.42 9.25
C VAL A 46 -2.31 6.92 8.28
N ALA A 47 -2.71 6.58 7.05
CA ALA A 47 -1.77 6.16 6.01
C ALA A 47 -0.83 7.31 5.57
N LEU A 48 -1.35 8.54 5.53
CA LEU A 48 -0.57 9.75 5.26
C LEU A 48 0.47 10.01 6.36
N ALA A 49 0.06 9.97 7.63
CA ALA A 49 0.98 10.16 8.76
C ALA A 49 2.09 9.09 8.78
N LEU A 50 1.77 7.84 8.44
CA LEU A 50 2.77 6.78 8.29
C LEU A 50 3.75 7.08 7.15
N LEU A 51 3.25 7.55 6.00
CA LEU A 51 4.10 7.91 4.86
C LEU A 51 5.06 9.07 5.21
N GLU A 52 4.56 10.09 5.92
CA GLU A 52 5.37 11.20 6.42
C GLU A 52 6.45 10.72 7.38
N ALA A 53 6.10 9.90 8.37
CA ALA A 53 7.07 9.33 9.31
C ALA A 53 8.14 8.48 8.61
N LEU A 54 7.78 7.72 7.58
CA LEU A 54 8.73 6.94 6.78
C LEU A 54 9.67 7.83 5.96
N ARG A 55 9.16 8.93 5.41
CA ARG A 55 9.98 9.92 4.69
C ARG A 55 10.98 10.59 5.62
N ASP A 56 10.54 10.98 6.81
CA ASP A 56 11.40 11.61 7.82
C ASP A 56 12.49 10.65 8.32
N ALA A 57 12.13 9.40 8.62
CA ALA A 57 13.10 8.38 9.03
C ALA A 57 14.15 8.08 7.95
N ARG A 58 13.80 8.24 6.67
CA ARG A 58 14.71 8.01 5.53
C ARG A 58 15.56 9.22 5.16
N ALA A 59 15.12 10.43 5.48
CA ALA A 59 15.90 11.65 5.27
C ALA A 59 17.22 11.66 6.06
N ALA A 60 17.33 10.82 7.09
CA ALA A 60 18.46 10.74 8.02
C ALA A 60 19.40 9.52 7.80
N ASP A 61 19.32 8.79 6.67
CA ASP A 61 20.27 7.68 6.41
C ASP A 61 21.73 8.17 6.59
N ARG A 62 22.54 7.38 7.32
CA ARG A 62 23.92 7.72 7.74
C ARG A 62 24.87 8.04 6.59
N ALA A 63 24.50 7.65 5.38
CA ALA A 63 25.22 7.95 4.14
C ALA A 63 24.80 9.28 3.47
N GLY A 64 23.90 10.08 4.08
CA GLY A 64 23.42 11.36 3.54
C GLY A 64 22.58 11.26 2.27
N ARG A 65 22.22 10.04 1.84
CA ARG A 65 21.45 9.80 0.61
C ARG A 65 19.95 9.96 0.91
N ARG A 66 19.33 10.99 0.37
CA ARG A 66 17.87 11.10 0.34
C ARG A 66 17.32 10.10 -0.68
N ARG A 67 16.57 9.11 -0.22
CA ARG A 67 15.72 8.27 -1.08
C ARG A 67 14.27 8.60 -0.79
N ASP A 68 13.53 8.97 -1.81
CA ASP A 68 12.08 9.17 -1.71
C ASP A 68 11.38 7.84 -1.40
N VAL A 69 10.28 7.92 -0.66
CA VAL A 69 9.44 6.77 -0.35
C VAL A 69 8.47 6.56 -1.51
N ARG A 70 8.78 5.57 -2.36
CA ARG A 70 7.90 5.18 -3.46
C ARG A 70 6.62 4.54 -2.91
N VAL A 71 5.47 5.11 -3.27
CA VAL A 71 4.14 4.57 -2.92
C VAL A 71 3.60 3.75 -4.08
N VAL A 72 3.08 2.56 -3.78
CA VAL A 72 2.55 1.62 -4.77
C VAL A 72 1.15 1.19 -4.34
N ALA A 73 0.17 1.37 -5.23
CA ALA A 73 -1.21 0.97 -4.99
C ALA A 73 -1.44 -0.49 -5.40
N VAL A 74 -1.90 -1.33 -4.47
CA VAL A 74 -2.28 -2.72 -4.79
C VAL A 74 -3.72 -2.76 -5.27
N GLY A 75 -3.90 -2.62 -6.58
CA GLY A 75 -5.19 -2.57 -7.27
C GLY A 75 -5.75 -1.16 -7.45
N ARG A 76 -6.64 -1.02 -8.45
CA ARG A 76 -7.23 0.27 -8.85
C ARG A 76 -8.06 0.95 -7.77
N LYS A 77 -8.72 0.16 -6.90
CA LYS A 77 -9.50 0.71 -5.77
C LYS A 77 -8.59 1.44 -4.78
N ALA A 78 -7.44 0.85 -4.44
CA ALA A 78 -6.45 1.48 -3.57
C ALA A 78 -5.85 2.73 -4.25
N GLN A 79 -5.58 2.66 -5.56
CA GLN A 79 -5.08 3.80 -6.32
C GLN A 79 -6.05 4.98 -6.28
N GLY A 80 -7.34 4.75 -6.53
CA GLY A 80 -8.35 5.81 -6.46
C GLY A 80 -8.47 6.41 -5.06
N ALA A 81 -8.39 5.59 -4.01
CA ALA A 81 -8.40 6.08 -2.63
C ALA A 81 -7.19 6.96 -2.30
N LEU A 82 -5.99 6.55 -2.74
CA LEU A 82 -4.76 7.32 -2.59
C LEU A 82 -4.85 8.65 -3.35
N ALA A 83 -5.37 8.64 -4.58
CA ALA A 83 -5.55 9.84 -5.39
C ALA A 83 -6.52 10.84 -4.74
N LEU A 84 -7.62 10.37 -4.13
CA LEU A 84 -8.53 11.22 -3.35
C LEU A 84 -7.86 11.84 -2.11
N ALA A 85 -6.81 11.21 -1.60
CA ALA A 85 -5.97 11.72 -0.51
C ALA A 85 -4.77 12.56 -1.02
N GLY A 86 -4.71 12.88 -2.32
CA GLY A 86 -3.63 13.67 -2.92
C GLY A 86 -2.32 12.90 -3.14
N ILE A 87 -2.33 11.57 -3.04
CA ILE A 87 -1.15 10.72 -3.24
C ILE A 87 -1.22 10.11 -4.63
N ASP A 88 -0.27 10.48 -5.49
CA ASP A 88 -0.05 9.74 -6.75
C ASP A 88 0.71 8.44 -6.45
N ALA A 89 0.20 7.34 -7.02
CA ALA A 89 0.76 6.01 -6.80
C ALA A 89 0.58 5.15 -8.05
N VAL A 90 1.66 4.47 -8.43
CA VAL A 90 1.61 3.45 -9.48
C VAL A 90 0.78 2.28 -8.98
N ALA A 91 -0.19 1.85 -9.78
CA ALA A 91 -1.00 0.69 -9.45
C ALA A 91 -0.39 -0.61 -9.99
N VAL A 92 -0.29 -1.61 -9.12
CA VAL A 92 -0.06 -3.01 -9.50
C VAL A 92 -1.36 -3.79 -9.40
N ARG A 93 -1.46 -4.92 -10.10
CA ARG A 93 -2.61 -5.82 -10.10
C ARG A 93 -2.82 -6.37 -8.70
N HIS A 94 -4.05 -6.32 -8.19
CA HIS A 94 -4.35 -6.98 -6.92
C HIS A 94 -4.17 -8.51 -7.06
N PRO A 95 -3.50 -9.21 -6.12
CA PRO A 95 -3.17 -10.63 -6.27
C PRO A 95 -4.37 -11.58 -6.20
N ALA A 96 -5.49 -11.15 -5.61
CA ALA A 96 -6.73 -11.93 -5.58
C ALA A 96 -7.36 -12.11 -6.98
N GLN A 97 -8.31 -13.05 -7.09
CA GLN A 97 -9.09 -13.30 -8.31
C GLN A 97 -8.20 -13.58 -9.53
N GLY A 98 -7.25 -14.51 -9.38
CA GLY A 98 -6.31 -14.91 -10.43
C GLY A 98 -5.21 -13.88 -10.74
N GLY A 99 -5.10 -12.77 -9.98
CA GLY A 99 -4.15 -11.70 -10.26
C GLY A 99 -2.71 -11.95 -9.78
N ALA A 100 -2.42 -13.09 -9.14
CA ALA A 100 -1.15 -13.33 -8.45
C ALA A 100 0.08 -13.30 -9.37
N ALA A 101 0.00 -13.88 -10.57
CA ALA A 101 1.11 -13.90 -11.52
C ALA A 101 1.47 -12.47 -11.98
N GLN A 102 0.48 -11.72 -12.45
CA GLN A 102 0.66 -10.33 -12.89
C GLN A 102 1.10 -9.41 -11.75
N PHE A 103 0.58 -9.60 -10.52
CA PHE A 103 1.07 -8.88 -9.35
C PHE A 103 2.56 -9.11 -9.12
N THR A 104 3.00 -10.37 -9.19
CA THR A 104 4.40 -10.76 -8.97
C THR A 104 5.31 -10.13 -10.02
N GLU A 105 4.94 -10.22 -11.29
CA GLU A 105 5.67 -9.59 -12.40
C GLU A 105 5.79 -8.08 -12.22
N GLN A 106 4.68 -7.40 -11.92
CA GLN A 106 4.67 -5.95 -11.75
C GLN A 106 5.44 -5.49 -10.53
N VAL A 107 5.42 -6.23 -9.41
CA VAL A 107 6.25 -5.92 -8.24
C VAL A 107 7.73 -6.10 -8.55
N ARG A 108 8.11 -7.14 -9.28
CA ARG A 108 9.50 -7.34 -9.72
C ARG A 108 9.97 -6.22 -10.64
N ALA A 109 9.12 -5.73 -11.53
CA ALA A 109 9.44 -4.58 -12.39
C ALA A 109 9.66 -3.26 -11.61
N LEU A 110 9.26 -3.18 -10.34
CA LEU A 110 9.57 -2.03 -9.48
C LEU A 110 10.98 -2.08 -8.89
N GLN A 111 11.68 -3.21 -9.02
CA GLN A 111 13.08 -3.36 -8.64
C GLN A 111 13.96 -2.61 -9.66
N GLY A 112 14.44 -1.44 -9.24
CA GLY A 112 15.28 -0.54 -10.01
C GLY A 112 15.62 0.68 -9.15
#